data_AF-F8K2C4-F1
#
_entry.id   AF-F8K2C4-F1
#
_cell.length_a   1.000
_cell.length_b   1.000
_cell.length_c   1.000
_cell.angle_alpha   90.00
_cell.angle_beta   90.00
_cell.angle_gamma   90.00
#
_symmetry.space_group_name_H-M   'P 1'
#
loop_
_entity.id
_entity.type
_entity.pdbx_description
1 polymer ?
#
loop_
_entity_poly.entity_id
_entity_poly.type
_entity_poly.pdbx_seq_one_letter_code
_entity_poly.pdbx_strand_id
1 'polypeptide(L)'
;MLDAKGEGYALPIDHAQQALERLLKGKKVPAWALAAYYLRNYAFAFEGDGGYNELVTAFKKEFRFEEGTDFGVLFEDEEPTSFSGDWFEPFTLTAGQSTPPDEEGSDD
;
A
#
# COMPACT_ATOMS: atom_id res chain seq x y z
N MET A 1 -19.81 -9.91 -3.04
CA MET A 1 -20.48 -9.07 -4.05
C MET A 1 -21.88 -9.65 -4.23
N LEU A 2 -22.91 -8.94 -3.75
CA LEU A 2 -24.31 -9.38 -3.84
C LEU A 2 -25.00 -8.58 -4.95
N ASP A 3 -25.90 -9.23 -5.67
CA ASP A 3 -26.80 -8.59 -6.62
C ASP A 3 -27.97 -7.89 -5.91
N ALA A 4 -28.85 -7.27 -6.68
CA ALA A 4 -30.00 -6.53 -6.16
C ALA A 4 -31.03 -7.39 -5.39
N LYS A 5 -30.92 -8.71 -5.45
CA LYS A 5 -31.79 -9.67 -4.74
C LYS A 5 -31.13 -10.21 -3.47
N GLY A 6 -29.92 -9.76 -3.15
CA GLY A 6 -29.14 -10.30 -2.04
C GLY A 6 -28.51 -11.65 -2.36
N GLU A 7 -28.52 -12.08 -3.62
CA GLU A 7 -27.85 -13.30 -4.08
C GLU A 7 -26.45 -12.95 -4.54
N GLY A 8 -25.45 -13.75 -4.21
CA GLY A 8 -24.12 -13.51 -4.75
C GLY A 8 -23.02 -14.30 -4.09
N TYR A 9 -21.80 -13.89 -4.40
CA TYR A 9 -20.60 -14.57 -3.96
C TYR A 9 -20.03 -13.85 -2.74
N ALA A 10 -19.88 -14.61 -1.65
CA ALA A 10 -19.08 -14.24 -0.51
C ALA A 10 -17.77 -15.02 -0.55
N LEU A 11 -16.68 -14.38 -0.14
CA LEU A 11 -15.45 -15.09 0.14
C LEU A 11 -15.63 -15.90 1.42
N PRO A 12 -15.04 -17.10 1.51
CA PRO A 12 -15.07 -17.87 2.74
C PRO A 12 -14.28 -17.13 3.85
N ILE A 13 -14.54 -17.45 5.11
CA ILE A 13 -13.90 -16.78 6.25
C ILE A 13 -12.36 -16.90 6.17
N ASP A 14 -11.86 -18.04 5.72
CA ASP A 14 -10.43 -18.36 5.57
C ASP A 14 -9.86 -17.98 4.19
N HIS A 15 -10.49 -17.06 3.46
CA HIS A 15 -10.09 -16.72 2.09
C HIS A 15 -8.62 -16.30 1.94
N ALA A 16 -8.05 -15.58 2.91
CA ALA A 16 -6.63 -15.23 2.89
C ALA A 16 -5.73 -16.47 2.96
N GLN A 17 -6.06 -17.45 3.82
CA GLN A 17 -5.34 -18.71 3.91
C GLN A 17 -5.49 -19.52 2.61
N GLN A 18 -6.70 -19.57 2.05
CA GLN A 18 -6.92 -20.25 0.77
C GLN A 18 -6.17 -19.58 -0.38
N ALA A 19 -6.08 -18.25 -0.41
CA ALA A 19 -5.30 -17.53 -1.41
C ALA A 19 -3.80 -17.85 -1.27
N LEU A 20 -3.26 -17.85 -0.05
CA LEU A 20 -1.88 -18.26 0.22
C LEU A 20 -1.60 -19.67 -0.31
N GLU A 21 -2.43 -20.64 0.06
CA GLU A 21 -2.20 -22.05 -0.28
C GLU A 21 -2.43 -22.34 -1.77
N ARG A 22 -3.56 -21.86 -2.32
CA ARG A 22 -4.05 -22.29 -3.63
C ARG A 22 -3.55 -21.42 -4.76
N LEU A 23 -3.45 -20.10 -4.54
CA LEU A 23 -3.08 -19.13 -5.57
C LEU A 23 -1.59 -18.80 -5.49
N LEU A 24 -1.09 -18.53 -4.28
CA LEU A 24 0.31 -18.15 -4.07
C LEU A 24 1.24 -19.34 -3.80
N LYS A 25 0.70 -20.56 -3.76
CA LYS A 25 1.45 -21.82 -3.59
C LYS A 25 2.32 -21.82 -2.32
N GLY A 26 1.77 -21.25 -1.24
CA GLY A 26 2.41 -21.18 0.07
C GLY A 26 3.49 -20.09 0.19
N LYS A 27 3.68 -19.24 -0.82
CA LYS A 27 4.65 -18.14 -0.77
C LYS A 27 3.92 -16.82 -0.54
N LYS A 28 4.41 -16.02 0.40
CA LYS A 28 3.89 -14.67 0.61
C LYS A 28 4.35 -13.74 -0.50
N VAL A 29 3.61 -12.65 -0.68
CA VAL A 29 3.94 -11.60 -1.63
C VAL A 29 4.78 -10.53 -0.92
N PRO A 30 5.90 -10.05 -1.52
CA PRO A 30 6.61 -8.90 -0.98
C PRO A 30 5.71 -7.66 -0.99
N ALA A 31 5.34 -7.15 0.19
CA ALA A 31 4.41 -6.02 0.32
C ALA A 31 4.92 -4.78 -0.42
N TRP A 32 6.23 -4.54 -0.32
CA TRP A 32 6.88 -3.37 -0.92
C TRP A 32 6.78 -3.34 -2.44
N ALA A 33 6.76 -4.50 -3.11
CA ALA A 33 6.69 -4.57 -4.57
C ALA A 33 5.33 -4.05 -5.08
N LEU A 34 4.24 -4.46 -4.41
CA LEU A 34 2.91 -3.92 -4.71
C LEU A 34 2.78 -2.48 -4.24
N ALA A 35 3.25 -2.17 -3.03
CA ALA A 35 3.17 -0.82 -2.48
C ALA A 35 3.81 0.22 -3.43
N ALA A 36 5.02 -0.05 -3.95
CA ALA A 36 5.68 0.82 -4.89
C ALA A 36 4.97 0.90 -6.24
N TYR A 37 4.47 -0.23 -6.76
CA TYR A 37 3.69 -0.25 -7.99
C TYR A 37 2.45 0.64 -7.86
N TYR A 38 1.67 0.46 -6.80
CA TYR A 38 0.45 1.22 -6.62
C TYR A 38 0.73 2.68 -6.27
N LEU A 39 1.80 2.98 -5.53
CA LEU A 39 2.23 4.36 -5.29
C LEU A 39 2.41 5.12 -6.61
N ARG A 40 3.16 4.53 -7.57
CA ARG A 40 3.41 5.16 -8.87
C ARG A 40 2.12 5.38 -9.69
N ASN A 41 1.15 4.48 -9.56
CA ASN A 41 -0.05 4.48 -10.42
C ASN A 41 -1.26 5.20 -9.80
N TYR A 42 -1.37 5.25 -8.47
CA TYR A 42 -2.55 5.72 -7.76
C TYR A 42 -2.25 6.77 -6.69
N ALA A 43 -0.97 7.08 -6.43
CA ALA A 43 -0.51 8.11 -5.51
C ALA A 43 -1.11 7.98 -4.10
N PHE A 44 -0.48 7.15 -3.26
CA PHE A 44 -0.81 7.09 -1.83
C PHE A 44 -0.30 8.32 -1.09
N ALA A 45 -1.05 8.73 -0.06
CA ALA A 45 -0.61 9.79 0.83
C ALA A 45 0.49 9.28 1.77
N PHE A 46 1.57 10.04 1.83
CA PHE A 46 2.61 9.93 2.85
C PHE A 46 2.42 11.03 3.88
N GLU A 47 2.68 10.71 5.14
CA GLU A 47 2.60 11.66 6.27
C GLU A 47 4.01 12.16 6.67
N GLY A 48 5.07 11.51 6.20
CA GLY A 48 6.46 11.81 6.50
C GLY A 48 7.35 11.96 5.25
N ASP A 49 8.65 11.74 5.45
CA ASP A 49 9.69 12.00 4.45
C ASP A 49 9.84 10.89 3.40
N GLY A 50 9.01 9.85 3.47
CA GLY A 50 9.07 8.67 2.63
C GLY A 50 10.02 7.58 3.14
N GLY A 51 10.20 6.54 2.32
CA GLY A 51 11.08 5.39 2.60
C GLY A 51 10.32 4.08 2.77
N TYR A 52 11.07 3.00 3.02
CA TYR A 52 10.53 1.64 3.02
C TYR A 52 9.41 1.43 4.05
N ASN A 53 9.66 1.80 5.31
CA ASN A 53 8.70 1.61 6.39
C ASN A 53 7.42 2.41 6.13
N GLU A 54 7.55 3.64 5.65
CA GLU A 54 6.40 4.47 5.35
C GLU A 54 5.62 3.96 4.14
N LEU A 55 6.32 3.46 3.11
CA LEU A 55 5.71 2.82 1.95
C LEU A 55 4.83 1.63 2.35
N VAL A 56 5.33 0.75 3.23
CA VAL A 56 4.56 -0.41 3.70
C VAL A 56 3.41 0.04 4.61
N THR A 57 3.62 1.02 5.48
CA THR A 57 2.55 1.56 6.34
C THR A 57 1.43 2.20 5.51
N ALA A 58 1.77 3.04 4.53
CA ALA A 58 0.81 3.66 3.62
C ALA A 58 0.02 2.58 2.84
N PHE A 59 0.70 1.53 2.36
CA PHE A 59 0.04 0.39 1.72
C PHE A 59 -0.93 -0.34 2.65
N LYS A 60 -0.53 -0.60 3.91
CA LYS A 60 -1.41 -1.21 4.92
C LYS A 60 -2.66 -0.35 5.16
N LYS A 61 -2.48 0.96 5.30
CA LYS A 61 -3.56 1.93 5.52
C LYS A 61 -4.51 2.03 4.33
N GLU A 62 -3.98 2.21 3.12
CA GLU A 62 -4.76 2.37 1.88
C GLU A 62 -5.71 1.19 1.66
N PHE A 63 -5.20 -0.04 1.84
CA PHE A 63 -5.98 -1.26 1.63
C PHE A 63 -6.66 -1.78 2.91
N ARG A 64 -6.65 -0.98 4.01
CA ARG A 64 -7.27 -1.30 5.31
C ARG A 64 -6.83 -2.62 5.93
N PHE A 65 -5.57 -2.98 5.73
CA PHE A 65 -4.97 -4.17 6.32
C PHE A 65 -4.73 -4.02 7.84
N GLU A 66 -4.79 -2.82 8.38
CA GLU A 66 -4.65 -2.53 9.81
C GLU A 66 -5.79 -3.13 10.65
N GLU A 67 -6.94 -3.38 10.04
CA GLU A 67 -8.16 -3.86 10.72
C GLU A 67 -8.24 -5.41 10.80
N GLY A 68 -7.22 -6.14 10.32
CA GLY A 68 -7.28 -7.60 10.19
C GLY A 68 -5.95 -8.33 10.24
N THR A 69 -6.00 -9.66 10.08
CA THR A 69 -4.80 -10.52 10.09
C THR A 69 -4.32 -10.92 8.70
N ASP A 70 -5.11 -10.60 7.66
CA ASP A 70 -4.87 -11.06 6.29
C ASP A 70 -3.53 -10.59 5.74
N PHE A 71 -3.05 -9.42 6.18
CA PHE A 71 -1.73 -8.94 5.78
C PHE A 71 -0.63 -9.93 6.17
N GLY A 72 -0.64 -10.36 7.44
CA GLY A 72 0.34 -11.31 7.94
C GLY A 72 0.22 -12.70 7.31
N VAL A 73 -0.91 -13.04 6.70
CA VAL A 73 -1.09 -14.29 5.95
C VAL A 73 -0.51 -14.15 4.54
N LEU A 74 -0.80 -13.06 3.85
CA LEU A 74 -0.54 -12.91 2.42
C LEU A 74 0.79 -12.24 2.09
N PHE A 75 1.32 -11.40 2.98
CA PHE A 75 2.44 -10.53 2.69
C PHE A 75 3.62 -10.71 3.64
N GLU A 76 4.81 -10.51 3.09
CA GLU A 76 6.04 -10.28 3.82
C GLU A 76 6.41 -8.80 3.74
N ASP A 77 6.80 -8.20 4.86
CA ASP A 77 7.21 -6.80 4.98
C ASP A 77 8.69 -6.63 5.33
N GLU A 78 9.51 -7.63 5.03
CA GLU A 78 10.96 -7.54 5.12
C GLU A 78 11.54 -6.62 4.04
N GLU A 79 12.41 -5.70 4.46
CA GLU A 79 13.09 -4.79 3.55
C GLU A 79 13.97 -5.58 2.56
N PRO A 80 13.89 -5.28 1.25
CA PRO A 80 14.69 -5.97 0.24
C PRO A 80 16.19 -5.73 0.47
N THR A 81 16.92 -6.77 0.87
CA THR A 81 18.36 -6.69 1.15
C THR A 81 19.25 -6.75 -0.11
N SER A 82 18.69 -7.14 -1.25
CA SER A 82 19.44 -7.51 -2.46
C SER A 82 19.29 -6.55 -3.64
N PHE A 83 18.56 -5.45 -3.48
CA PHE A 83 18.33 -4.51 -4.58
C PHE A 83 19.29 -3.32 -4.49
N SER A 84 19.93 -2.98 -5.62
CA SER A 84 20.56 -1.68 -5.77
C SER A 84 19.45 -0.63 -5.85
N GLY A 85 19.65 0.54 -5.21
CA GLY A 85 18.66 1.61 -5.11
C GLY A 85 18.24 2.27 -6.43
N ASP A 86 18.61 1.66 -7.57
CA ASP A 86 18.42 2.20 -8.92
C ASP A 86 16.97 2.07 -9.43
N TRP A 87 16.09 1.37 -8.70
CA TRP A 87 14.70 1.18 -9.08
C TRP A 87 13.78 2.34 -8.61
N PHE A 88 14.23 3.15 -7.64
CA PHE A 88 13.58 4.40 -7.27
C PHE A 88 14.31 5.56 -7.98
N GLU A 89 13.57 6.33 -8.77
CA GLU A 89 14.09 7.56 -9.36
C GLU A 89 14.10 8.66 -8.28
N PRO A 90 15.17 9.48 -8.19
CA PRO A 90 15.16 10.65 -7.33
C PRO A 90 13.99 11.56 -7.68
N PHE A 91 13.15 11.88 -6.70
CA PHE A 91 12.11 12.89 -6.89
C PHE A 91 12.79 14.24 -7.11
N THR A 92 12.60 14.83 -8.30
CA THR A 92 13.10 16.17 -8.60
C THR A 92 11.94 17.15 -8.47
N LEU A 93 11.92 17.94 -7.40
CA LEU A 93 11.05 19.11 -7.32
C LEU A 93 11.42 20.04 -8.47
N THR A 94 10.63 20.02 -9.53
CA THR A 94 10.82 20.97 -10.64
C THR A 94 10.39 22.33 -10.11
N ALA A 95 11.30 23.31 -10.12
CA ALA A 95 11.03 24.67 -9.68
C ALA A 95 9.76 25.20 -10.38
N GLY A 96 8.65 25.26 -9.63
CA GLY A 96 7.33 25.59 -10.17
C GLY A 96 6.15 24.90 -9.50
N GLN A 97 6.36 23.80 -8.76
CA GLN A 97 5.33 23.23 -7.88
C GLN A 97 5.52 23.77 -6.46
N SER A 98 4.92 24.93 -6.21
CA SER A 98 4.87 25.53 -4.88
C SER A 98 4.02 24.67 -3.94
N THR A 99 4.55 24.43 -2.75
CA THR A 99 3.82 24.00 -1.54
C THR A 99 2.48 24.74 -1.44
N PRO A 100 1.37 24.10 -1.01
CA PRO A 100 0.17 24.84 -0.66
C PRO A 100 0.57 25.91 0.37
N PRO A 101 0.06 27.14 0.27
CA PRO A 101 0.36 28.15 1.27
C PRO A 101 -0.11 27.64 2.63
N ASP A 102 0.76 27.68 3.63
CA ASP A 102 0.34 27.63 5.02
C ASP A 102 -0.79 28.66 5.17
N GLU A 103 -1.96 28.23 5.64
CA GLU A 103 -3.01 29.15 6.09
C GLU A 103 -2.48 29.90 7.32
N GLU A 104 -1.65 30.92 7.10
CA GLU A 104 -1.52 32.00 8.05
C GLU A 104 -2.87 32.72 8.07
N GLY A 105 -3.66 32.38 9.10
CA GLY A 105 -4.89 33.07 9.43
C GLY A 105 -4.66 34.58 9.45
N SER A 106 -5.39 35.26 8.56
CA SER A 106 -5.62 36.69 8.64
C SER A 106 -6.61 37.03 9.76
N ASP A 107 -6.58 38.30 10.12
CA ASP A 107 -7.52 39.08 10.95
C ASP A 107 -7.30 38.93 12.47
N ASP A 108 -7.08 40.00 13.25
CA ASP A 108 -7.33 41.45 13.09
C ASP A 108 -6.36 42.23 14.01
#